data_AF-A0A2M7PTN7-F1
#
_entry.id   AF-A0A2M7PTN7-F1
#
_cell.length_a   1.000
_cell.length_b   1.000
_cell.length_c   1.000
_cell.angle_alpha   90.00
_cell.angle_beta   90.00
_cell.angle_gamma   90.00
#
_symmetry.space_group_name_H-M   'P 1'
#
loop_
_entity.id
_entity.type
_entity.pdbx_description
1 polymer ?
#
loop_
_entity_poly.entity_id
_entity_poly.type
_entity_poly.pdbx_seq_one_letter_code
_entity_poly.pdbx_strand_id
1 'polypeptide(L)'
;QADFVQRIAAANKGVFNVLNSIIQEGNILVTYVPGNHDVAITATNIESVLPGVSQARDEVLGLGTYSPADYPKIAIEHGHRYNFFCAPDPISNQDIAPGTILPPGYFFTRIAALYVIQNRPLPGDTLPVVTQNISGGESQDLLFRYWKKWALTMHLFPLKNRFNEQIITTNVNGFTGTFSVNDVVPYQSPTGGLINVNLYNGIQDNWEARQTLNNVPIHITTAEAIDSVISSTETDRQAIVQYFMNPASDKRIVVFGHTHEPKMVTSENLDHQKCIYANSGTWIDHNPDKTTMNFVVITPQSFDVSSQTLVKLYNFENEVVTKMAESSLRY
;
A
#
# COMPACT_ATOMS: atom_id res chain seq x y z
N GLN A 1 -3.27 -8.63 18.15
CA GLN A 1 -3.91 -7.72 17.18
C GLN A 1 -4.99 -6.84 17.79
N ALA A 2 -6.02 -7.39 18.45
CA ALA A 2 -7.13 -6.59 19.00
C ALA A 2 -6.66 -5.45 19.93
N ASP A 3 -5.80 -5.77 20.90
CA ASP A 3 -5.21 -4.78 21.80
C ASP A 3 -4.37 -3.71 21.06
N PHE A 4 -3.67 -4.05 19.97
CA PHE A 4 -2.94 -3.07 19.15
C PHE A 4 -3.90 -2.05 18.51
N VAL A 5 -5.02 -2.51 17.94
CA VAL A 5 -6.04 -1.63 17.35
C VAL A 5 -6.70 -0.75 18.40
N GLN A 6 -6.98 -1.29 19.59
CA GLN A 6 -7.50 -0.49 20.72
C GLN A 6 -6.50 0.60 21.15
N ARG A 7 -5.21 0.29 21.18
CA ARG A 7 -4.17 1.29 21.48
C ARG A 7 -4.09 2.38 20.42
N ILE A 8 -4.23 2.05 19.13
CA ILE A 8 -4.33 3.05 18.05
C ILE A 8 -5.54 3.97 18.27
N ALA A 9 -6.72 3.39 18.52
CA ALA A 9 -7.94 4.16 18.74
C ALA A 9 -7.84 5.06 19.98
N ALA A 10 -7.26 4.55 21.06
CA ALA A 10 -7.03 5.32 22.28
C ALA A 10 -6.06 6.49 22.07
N ALA A 11 -4.96 6.27 21.34
CA ALA A 11 -3.99 7.32 21.00
C ALA A 11 -4.60 8.41 20.09
N ASN A 12 -5.58 8.03 19.24
CA ASN A 12 -6.24 8.92 18.28
C ASN A 12 -7.71 9.18 18.64
N LYS A 13 -8.02 9.24 19.95
CA LYS A 13 -9.40 9.27 20.46
C LYS A 13 -10.28 10.34 19.82
N GLY A 14 -9.73 11.53 19.54
CA GLY A 14 -10.48 12.61 18.89
C GLY A 14 -11.04 12.21 17.52
N VAL A 15 -10.21 11.59 16.68
CA VAL A 15 -10.60 11.12 15.34
C VAL A 15 -11.63 10.00 15.44
N PHE A 16 -11.36 8.99 16.28
CA PHE A 16 -12.28 7.85 16.43
C PHE A 16 -13.62 8.25 17.05
N ASN A 17 -13.64 9.24 17.95
CA ASN A 17 -14.90 9.78 18.48
C ASN A 17 -15.74 10.43 17.37
N VAL A 18 -15.13 11.26 16.52
CA VAL A 18 -15.84 11.91 15.41
C VAL A 18 -16.38 10.88 14.43
N LEU A 19 -15.56 9.90 14.03
CA LEU A 19 -16.01 8.82 13.14
C LEU A 19 -17.17 8.02 13.74
N ASN A 20 -17.08 7.67 15.03
CA ASN A 20 -18.16 6.97 15.72
C ASN A 20 -19.45 7.80 15.80
N SER A 21 -19.37 9.11 16.05
CA SER A 21 -20.56 9.97 16.00
C SER A 21 -21.21 9.94 14.62
N ILE A 22 -20.43 10.07 13.54
CA ILE A 22 -20.94 10.03 12.16
C ILE A 22 -21.61 8.68 11.87
N ILE A 23 -21.00 7.57 12.28
CA ILE A 23 -21.55 6.21 12.13
C ILE A 23 -22.89 6.09 12.87
N GLN A 24 -22.95 6.52 14.12
CA GLN A 24 -24.13 6.39 14.99
C GLN A 24 -25.28 7.32 14.58
N GLU A 25 -24.98 8.49 14.02
CA GLU A 25 -25.98 9.40 13.45
C GLU A 25 -26.68 8.80 12.23
N GLY A 26 -26.03 7.90 11.49
CA GLY A 26 -26.62 7.17 10.36
C GLY A 26 -26.90 8.01 9.11
N ASN A 27 -26.59 9.31 9.13
CA ASN A 27 -26.80 10.22 8.00
C ASN A 27 -25.73 10.07 6.90
N ILE A 28 -24.54 9.59 7.26
CA ILE A 28 -23.41 9.37 6.34
C ILE A 28 -22.93 7.94 6.52
N LEU A 29 -22.89 7.18 5.43
CA LEU A 29 -22.31 5.84 5.42
C LEU A 29 -20.79 5.93 5.48
N VAL A 30 -20.20 5.61 6.63
CA VAL A 30 -18.74 5.48 6.78
C VAL A 30 -18.35 4.05 6.39
N THR A 31 -17.47 3.92 5.40
CA THR A 31 -16.96 2.62 4.93
C THR A 31 -15.45 2.53 5.14
N TYR A 32 -15.01 1.48 5.82
CA TYR A 32 -13.61 1.11 5.98
C TYR A 32 -13.13 0.25 4.80
N VAL A 33 -11.96 0.58 4.25
CA VAL A 33 -11.27 -0.21 3.22
C VAL A 33 -9.86 -0.55 3.74
N PRO A 34 -9.44 -1.83 3.73
CA PRO A 34 -8.08 -2.21 4.16
C PRO A 34 -6.98 -1.52 3.34
N GLY A 35 -5.93 -1.08 4.04
CA GLY A 35 -4.70 -0.56 3.44
C GLY A 35 -3.47 -1.40 3.80
N ASN A 36 -2.31 -1.06 3.22
CA ASN A 36 -1.05 -1.79 3.45
C ASN A 36 -0.61 -1.83 4.93
N HIS A 37 -0.90 -0.77 5.70
CA HIS A 37 -0.56 -0.69 7.12
C HIS A 37 -1.52 -1.49 8.02
N ASP A 38 -2.69 -1.84 7.48
CA ASP A 38 -3.74 -2.58 8.19
C ASP A 38 -3.91 -4.01 7.65
N VAL A 39 -2.92 -4.53 6.91
CA VAL A 39 -3.05 -5.76 6.13
C VAL A 39 -3.53 -6.96 6.95
N ALA A 40 -3.15 -7.04 8.23
CA ALA A 40 -3.55 -8.12 9.15
C ALA A 40 -4.75 -7.76 10.06
N ILE A 41 -5.37 -6.59 9.89
CA ILE A 41 -6.50 -6.15 10.72
C ILE A 41 -7.80 -6.78 10.22
N THR A 42 -8.45 -7.54 11.10
CA THR A 42 -9.71 -8.24 10.78
C THR A 42 -10.94 -7.34 10.90
N ALA A 43 -12.07 -7.79 10.34
CA ALA A 43 -13.34 -7.09 10.48
C ALA A 43 -13.75 -6.87 11.94
N THR A 44 -13.58 -7.90 12.78
CA THR A 44 -13.86 -7.83 14.22
C THR A 44 -12.97 -6.80 14.93
N ASN A 45 -11.71 -6.63 14.50
CA ASN A 45 -10.84 -5.63 15.10
C ASN A 45 -11.33 -4.21 14.79
N ILE A 46 -11.71 -3.93 13.55
CA ILE A 46 -12.29 -2.62 13.18
C ILE A 46 -13.62 -2.39 13.90
N GLU A 47 -14.51 -3.38 13.94
CA GLU A 47 -15.79 -3.30 14.64
C GLU A 47 -15.63 -2.95 16.13
N SER A 48 -14.55 -3.42 16.76
CA SER A 48 -14.28 -3.15 18.18
C SER A 48 -13.94 -1.68 18.50
N VAL A 49 -13.57 -0.88 17.50
CA VAL A 49 -13.19 0.54 17.67
C VAL A 49 -14.07 1.49 16.85
N LEU A 50 -14.77 0.98 15.85
CA LEU A 50 -15.73 1.68 14.99
C LEU A 50 -17.02 0.86 14.86
N PRO A 51 -17.77 0.62 15.96
CA PRO A 51 -18.98 -0.20 15.93
C PRO A 51 -20.05 0.36 14.98
N GLY A 52 -20.57 -0.50 14.10
CA GLY A 52 -21.57 -0.16 13.09
C GLY A 52 -21.01 0.36 11.76
N VAL A 53 -19.68 0.38 11.60
CA VAL A 53 -19.05 0.83 10.35
C VAL A 53 -19.31 -0.17 9.22
N SER A 54 -19.56 0.34 8.00
CA SER A 54 -19.52 -0.48 6.80
C SER A 54 -18.08 -0.89 6.49
N GLN A 55 -17.84 -2.10 5.98
CA GLN A 55 -16.50 -2.56 5.63
C GLN A 55 -16.50 -3.15 4.23
N ALA A 56 -15.68 -2.60 3.34
CA ALA A 56 -15.45 -3.12 2.00
C ALA A 56 -14.13 -3.89 1.99
N ARG A 57 -14.24 -5.21 2.16
CA ARG A 57 -13.12 -6.15 2.18
C ARG A 57 -13.31 -7.14 1.06
N ASP A 58 -12.19 -7.55 0.48
CA ASP A 58 -12.18 -8.71 -0.42
C ASP A 58 -12.36 -9.99 0.41
N GLU A 59 -12.59 -11.11 -0.29
CA GLU A 59 -12.59 -12.44 0.33
C GLU A 59 -11.23 -12.79 0.95
N VAL A 60 -10.15 -12.19 0.42
CA VAL A 60 -8.79 -12.36 0.91
C VAL A 60 -8.42 -11.26 1.91
N LEU A 61 -7.70 -11.64 2.97
CA LEU A 61 -7.34 -10.73 4.05
C LEU A 61 -6.38 -9.63 3.58
N GLY A 62 -6.59 -8.41 4.06
CA GLY A 62 -5.69 -7.28 3.84
C GLY A 62 -5.93 -6.49 2.56
N LEU A 63 -6.97 -6.84 1.80
CA LEU A 63 -7.38 -6.16 0.57
C LEU A 63 -8.86 -5.78 0.63
N GLY A 64 -9.23 -4.80 -0.18
CA GLY A 64 -10.61 -4.36 -0.32
C GLY A 64 -10.75 -3.31 -1.40
N THR A 65 -11.87 -3.37 -2.11
CA THR A 65 -12.30 -2.35 -3.06
C THR A 65 -13.75 -1.97 -2.77
N TYR A 66 -14.00 -0.69 -2.55
CA TYR A 66 -15.35 -0.16 -2.37
C TYR A 66 -15.91 0.41 -3.67
N SER A 67 -17.11 -0.03 -4.03
CA SER A 67 -17.94 0.57 -5.06
C SER A 67 -19.27 0.99 -4.43
N PRO A 68 -19.62 2.29 -4.39
CA PRO A 68 -20.94 2.72 -3.90
C PRO A 68 -22.06 2.03 -4.67
N ALA A 69 -23.10 1.56 -3.97
CA ALA A 69 -24.19 0.78 -4.57
C ALA A 69 -24.90 1.51 -5.72
N ASP A 70 -25.13 2.82 -5.55
CA ASP A 70 -25.78 3.67 -6.56
C ASP A 70 -24.82 4.12 -7.68
N TYR A 71 -23.51 3.93 -7.49
CA TYR A 71 -22.46 4.34 -8.43
C TYR A 71 -21.42 3.23 -8.65
N PRO A 72 -21.84 2.06 -9.17
CA PRO A 72 -21.00 0.88 -9.27
C PRO A 72 -19.81 1.06 -10.22
N LYS A 73 -19.84 2.06 -11.11
CA LYS A 73 -18.71 2.40 -12.01
C LYS A 73 -17.57 3.17 -11.32
N ILE A 74 -17.62 3.32 -10.00
CA ILE A 74 -16.55 3.88 -9.17
C ILE A 74 -15.88 2.73 -8.41
N ALA A 75 -14.55 2.71 -8.39
CA ALA A 75 -13.77 1.84 -7.52
C ALA A 75 -12.87 2.67 -6.61
N ILE A 76 -12.87 2.37 -5.31
CA ILE A 76 -12.05 3.03 -4.29
C ILE A 76 -11.30 1.94 -3.55
N GLU A 77 -9.97 1.93 -3.68
CA GLU A 77 -9.11 1.00 -2.92
C GLU A 77 -7.84 1.71 -2.48
N HIS A 78 -7.05 1.07 -1.63
CA HIS A 78 -5.80 1.67 -1.19
C HIS A 78 -4.72 1.66 -2.30
N GLY A 79 -4.66 0.60 -3.12
CA GLY A 79 -3.74 0.46 -4.26
C GLY A 79 -2.49 -0.38 -3.99
N HIS A 80 -2.27 -0.84 -2.75
CA HIS A 80 -1.10 -1.66 -2.39
C HIS A 80 -1.11 -3.07 -2.96
N ARG A 81 -2.26 -3.55 -3.46
CA ARG A 81 -2.43 -4.85 -4.13
C ARG A 81 -1.37 -5.10 -5.21
N TYR A 82 -0.95 -4.03 -5.89
CA TYR A 82 -0.07 -4.08 -7.05
C TYR A 82 1.40 -3.78 -6.72
N ASN A 83 1.71 -3.44 -5.47
CA ASN A 83 3.07 -3.07 -5.06
C ASN A 83 3.81 -4.29 -4.48
N PHE A 84 4.95 -4.65 -5.05
CA PHE A 84 5.70 -5.85 -4.66
C PHE A 84 6.06 -5.91 -3.17
N PHE A 85 6.41 -4.77 -2.57
CA PHE A 85 6.75 -4.69 -1.14
C PHE A 85 5.50 -4.69 -0.24
N CYS A 86 4.35 -4.25 -0.74
CA CYS A 86 3.19 -3.92 0.12
C CYS A 86 1.95 -4.79 -0.09
N ALA A 87 1.83 -5.53 -1.19
CA ALA A 87 0.74 -6.49 -1.39
C ALA A 87 0.78 -7.58 -0.30
N PRO A 88 -0.32 -8.23 0.10
CA PRO A 88 -0.23 -9.37 1.02
C PRO A 88 0.67 -10.49 0.47
N ASP A 89 1.46 -11.16 1.33
CA ASP A 89 2.31 -12.29 0.95
C ASP A 89 1.97 -13.54 1.78
N PRO A 90 0.98 -14.34 1.35
CA PRO A 90 0.61 -15.59 2.03
C PRO A 90 1.55 -16.77 1.74
N ILE A 91 2.63 -16.57 0.95
CA ILE A 91 3.50 -17.66 0.48
C ILE A 91 4.79 -17.72 1.31
N SER A 92 5.41 -16.56 1.53
CA SER A 92 6.70 -16.48 2.21
C SER A 92 6.59 -16.77 3.72
N ASN A 93 7.67 -17.27 4.31
CA ASN A 93 7.90 -17.41 5.76
C ASN A 93 6.90 -18.31 6.52
N GLN A 94 6.15 -19.18 5.84
CA GLN A 94 5.16 -20.05 6.47
C GLN A 94 5.76 -21.09 7.43
N ASP A 95 7.04 -21.39 7.30
CA ASP A 95 7.81 -22.29 8.17
C ASP A 95 8.05 -21.69 9.57
N ILE A 96 8.24 -20.38 9.67
CA ILE A 96 8.50 -19.67 10.94
C ILE A 96 7.30 -18.87 11.46
N ALA A 97 6.37 -18.49 10.59
CA ALA A 97 5.18 -17.73 10.91
C ALA A 97 3.95 -18.25 10.15
N PRO A 98 3.47 -19.47 10.48
CA PRO A 98 2.32 -20.06 9.77
C PRO A 98 1.10 -19.15 9.76
N GLY A 99 0.50 -18.97 8.58
CA GLY A 99 -0.67 -18.10 8.35
C GLY A 99 -0.36 -16.61 8.26
N THR A 100 0.93 -16.22 8.23
CA THR A 100 1.30 -14.84 7.95
C THR A 100 0.94 -14.45 6.52
N ILE A 101 0.60 -13.18 6.33
CA ILE A 101 0.46 -12.51 5.05
C ILE A 101 1.32 -11.23 5.01
N LEU A 102 2.17 -11.00 6.01
CA LEU A 102 2.97 -9.78 6.10
C LEU A 102 3.99 -9.76 4.97
N PRO A 103 4.00 -8.69 4.15
CA PRO A 103 4.98 -8.56 3.09
C PRO A 103 6.26 -7.86 3.57
N PRO A 104 7.32 -7.82 2.74
CA PRO A 104 8.58 -7.15 3.08
C PRO A 104 8.41 -5.69 3.54
N GLY A 105 7.37 -5.02 3.05
CA GLY A 105 6.95 -3.67 3.42
C GLY A 105 6.75 -3.48 4.93
N TYR A 106 6.35 -4.53 5.66
CA TYR A 106 6.27 -4.49 7.12
C TYR A 106 7.64 -4.17 7.74
N PHE A 107 8.69 -4.92 7.35
CA PHE A 107 10.04 -4.73 7.86
C PHE A 107 10.63 -3.40 7.40
N PHE A 108 10.38 -3.01 6.15
CA PHE A 108 10.72 -1.68 5.63
C PHE A 108 10.17 -0.56 6.53
N THR A 109 8.86 -0.60 6.86
CA THR A 109 8.25 0.43 7.71
C THR A 109 8.82 0.43 9.12
N ARG A 110 9.19 -0.74 9.67
CA ARG A 110 9.86 -0.82 10.99
C ARG A 110 11.24 -0.16 10.97
N ILE A 111 12.01 -0.35 9.89
CA ILE A 111 13.30 0.32 9.68
C ILE A 111 13.09 1.85 9.57
N ALA A 112 12.15 2.30 8.75
CA ALA A 112 11.86 3.73 8.60
C ALA A 112 11.39 4.39 9.92
N ALA A 113 10.53 3.70 10.69
CA ALA A 113 10.11 4.18 12.00
C ALA A 113 11.28 4.25 12.99
N LEU A 114 12.17 3.25 12.98
CA LEU A 114 13.35 3.24 13.82
C LEU A 114 14.33 4.37 13.47
N TYR A 115 14.53 4.67 12.19
CA TYR A 115 15.31 5.83 11.73
C TYR A 115 14.79 7.15 12.34
N VAL A 116 13.47 7.35 12.33
CA VAL A 116 12.84 8.54 12.93
C VAL A 116 13.03 8.56 14.46
N ILE A 117 12.78 7.44 15.14
CA ILE A 117 12.95 7.32 16.61
C ILE A 117 14.40 7.56 17.04
N GLN A 118 15.37 7.19 16.18
CA GLN A 118 16.79 7.43 16.41
C GLN A 118 17.24 8.85 16.06
N ASN A 119 16.30 9.76 15.79
CA ASN A 119 16.55 11.14 15.40
C ASN A 119 17.41 11.26 14.14
N ARG A 120 17.09 10.45 13.13
CA ARG A 120 17.68 10.53 11.77
C ARG A 120 19.22 10.41 11.77
N PRO A 121 19.78 9.29 12.27
CA PRO A 121 21.21 9.17 12.49
C PRO A 121 22.00 9.03 11.18
N LEU A 122 23.33 9.14 11.28
CA LEU A 122 24.24 8.65 10.26
C LEU A 122 24.28 7.10 10.27
N PRO A 123 24.67 6.43 9.15
CA PRO A 123 24.79 4.97 9.10
C PRO A 123 25.80 4.43 10.13
N GLY A 124 25.36 3.50 10.97
CA GLY A 124 26.20 2.75 11.92
C GLY A 124 26.78 1.45 11.33
N ASP A 125 26.35 1.08 10.13
CA ASP A 125 26.82 -0.11 9.42
C ASP A 125 26.67 0.05 7.90
N THR A 126 27.26 -0.87 7.14
CA THR A 126 27.21 -0.88 5.67
C THR A 126 26.73 -2.22 5.16
N LEU A 127 25.83 -2.21 4.17
CA LEU A 127 25.40 -3.45 3.53
C LEU A 127 26.54 -4.10 2.75
N PRO A 128 26.71 -5.43 2.82
CA PRO A 128 27.58 -6.15 1.90
C PRO A 128 27.18 -5.90 0.45
N VAL A 129 28.17 -5.66 -0.40
CA VAL A 129 27.94 -5.50 -1.84
C VAL A 129 27.56 -6.85 -2.44
N VAL A 130 26.41 -6.89 -3.10
CA VAL A 130 25.98 -8.01 -3.92
C VAL A 130 26.33 -7.71 -5.38
N THR A 131 26.90 -8.68 -6.08
CA THR A 131 27.16 -8.60 -7.51
C THR A 131 26.14 -9.43 -8.27
N GLN A 132 25.71 -8.97 -9.45
CA GLN A 132 24.84 -9.75 -10.32
C GLN A 132 25.44 -11.13 -10.59
N ASN A 133 24.65 -12.18 -10.40
CA ASN A 133 25.10 -13.55 -10.62
C ASN A 133 24.81 -13.96 -12.08
N ILE A 134 25.85 -14.31 -12.82
CA ILE A 134 25.75 -14.63 -14.25
C ILE A 134 25.34 -16.07 -14.55
N SER A 135 25.33 -16.96 -13.56
CA SER A 135 25.11 -18.40 -13.74
C SER A 135 23.74 -18.91 -13.30
N GLY A 136 23.02 -18.17 -12.46
CA GLY A 136 21.73 -18.58 -11.89
C GLY A 136 20.50 -17.97 -12.57
N GLY A 137 20.68 -17.35 -13.74
CA GLY A 137 19.59 -16.92 -14.62
C GLY A 137 18.66 -15.86 -14.04
N GLU A 138 17.43 -15.82 -14.57
CA GLU A 138 16.45 -14.77 -14.28
C GLU A 138 16.14 -14.62 -12.78
N SER A 139 16.00 -15.71 -12.05
CA SER A 139 15.73 -15.68 -10.60
C SER A 139 16.82 -14.91 -9.85
N GLN A 140 18.09 -15.14 -10.18
CA GLN A 140 19.19 -14.42 -9.57
C GLN A 140 19.28 -12.95 -10.01
N ASP A 141 18.92 -12.65 -11.26
CA ASP A 141 18.80 -11.27 -11.73
C ASP A 141 17.70 -10.51 -10.97
N LEU A 142 16.57 -11.15 -10.70
CA LEU A 142 15.46 -10.58 -9.93
C LEU A 142 15.85 -10.39 -8.45
N LEU A 143 16.55 -11.34 -7.83
CA LEU A 143 17.10 -11.14 -6.47
C LEU A 143 18.11 -9.99 -6.41
N PHE A 144 18.93 -9.81 -7.45
CA PHE A 144 19.83 -8.66 -7.52
C PHE A 144 19.05 -7.34 -7.62
N ARG A 145 17.96 -7.31 -8.41
CA ARG A 145 17.04 -6.15 -8.44
C ARG A 145 16.42 -5.89 -7.06
N TYR A 146 15.96 -6.94 -6.39
CA TYR A 146 15.38 -6.87 -5.05
C TYR A 146 16.38 -6.33 -4.01
N TRP A 147 17.64 -6.81 -4.03
CA TRP A 147 18.72 -6.27 -3.22
C TRP A 147 18.93 -4.77 -3.44
N LYS A 148 18.91 -4.29 -4.69
CA LYS A 148 19.06 -2.86 -4.98
C LYS A 148 17.96 -2.01 -4.31
N LYS A 149 16.74 -2.54 -4.15
CA LYS A 149 15.65 -1.83 -3.45
C LYS A 149 15.86 -1.77 -1.95
N TRP A 150 16.37 -2.85 -1.35
CA TRP A 150 16.80 -2.85 0.05
C TRP A 150 18.02 -1.94 0.28
N ALA A 151 18.99 -1.93 -0.64
CA ALA A 151 20.14 -1.04 -0.57
C ALA A 151 19.72 0.43 -0.60
N LEU A 152 18.77 0.78 -1.48
CA LEU A 152 18.17 2.12 -1.50
C LEU A 152 17.44 2.43 -0.19
N THR A 153 16.68 1.48 0.36
CA THR A 153 16.00 1.64 1.66
C THR A 153 16.99 2.00 2.77
N MET A 154 18.11 1.26 2.86
CA MET A 154 19.12 1.50 3.91
C MET A 154 19.88 2.81 3.68
N HIS A 155 19.96 3.29 2.44
CA HIS A 155 20.49 4.61 2.14
C HIS A 155 19.53 5.74 2.57
N LEU A 156 18.22 5.57 2.35
CA LEU A 156 17.19 6.55 2.72
C LEU A 156 16.94 6.59 4.24
N PHE A 157 17.02 5.44 4.90
CA PHE A 157 16.71 5.27 6.33
C PHE A 157 17.86 4.60 7.09
N PRO A 158 19.04 5.26 7.19
CA PRO A 158 20.19 4.69 7.87
C PRO A 158 19.91 4.47 9.37
N LEU A 159 20.45 3.41 9.94
CA LEU A 159 20.31 3.10 11.37
C LEU A 159 21.65 3.20 12.07
N LYS A 160 21.66 3.54 13.36
CA LYS A 160 22.90 3.51 14.17
C LYS A 160 23.33 2.09 14.57
N ASN A 161 22.42 1.11 14.45
CA ASN A 161 22.64 -0.28 14.81
C ASN A 161 23.45 -1.02 13.73
N ARG A 162 24.15 -2.09 14.15
CA ARG A 162 24.68 -3.08 13.21
C ARG A 162 23.56 -3.89 12.58
N PHE A 163 23.74 -4.29 11.33
CA PHE A 163 22.69 -4.97 10.56
C PHE A 163 22.49 -6.43 10.94
N ASN A 164 23.38 -6.99 11.76
CA ASN A 164 23.21 -8.29 12.41
C ASN A 164 22.54 -8.20 13.80
N GLU A 165 22.32 -7.00 14.34
CA GLU A 165 21.59 -6.85 15.60
C GLU A 165 20.10 -7.15 15.40
N GLN A 166 19.53 -7.93 16.30
CA GLN A 166 18.09 -8.20 16.33
C GLN A 166 17.34 -7.00 16.90
N ILE A 167 16.92 -6.08 16.03
CA ILE A 167 16.31 -4.79 16.39
C ILE A 167 14.84 -4.66 15.99
N ILE A 168 14.32 -5.61 15.21
CA ILE A 168 12.95 -5.61 14.72
C ILE A 168 12.14 -6.66 15.49
N THR A 169 11.63 -6.29 16.66
CA THR A 169 10.70 -7.16 17.41
C THR A 169 9.34 -7.20 16.72
N THR A 170 8.84 -8.42 16.50
CA THR A 170 7.51 -8.69 15.91
C THR A 170 6.47 -8.98 16.99
N ASN A 171 5.73 -10.10 16.93
CA ASN A 171 4.48 -10.42 17.64
C ASN A 171 3.21 -9.98 16.89
N VAL A 172 3.20 -10.17 15.58
CA VAL A 172 2.09 -9.83 14.69
C VAL A 172 1.95 -10.87 13.59
N ASN A 173 0.71 -11.26 13.31
CA ASN A 173 0.33 -12.14 12.20
C ASN A 173 1.25 -13.37 12.04
N GLY A 174 1.42 -14.15 13.12
CA GLY A 174 2.21 -15.38 13.12
C GLY A 174 3.68 -15.19 13.48
N PHE A 175 4.28 -14.02 13.19
CA PHE A 175 5.66 -13.74 13.60
C PHE A 175 5.76 -13.48 15.10
N THR A 176 6.66 -14.17 15.80
CA THR A 176 6.93 -14.01 17.25
C THR A 176 8.39 -13.64 17.58
N GLY A 177 9.27 -13.64 16.58
CA GLY A 177 10.70 -13.41 16.75
C GLY A 177 11.11 -11.94 16.79
N THR A 178 12.42 -11.74 17.02
CA THR A 178 13.10 -10.47 16.78
C THR A 178 14.10 -10.69 15.65
N PHE A 179 14.05 -9.85 14.64
CA PHE A 179 14.83 -9.99 13.42
C PHE A 179 15.82 -8.84 13.24
N SER A 180 16.82 -9.09 12.41
CA SER A 180 17.85 -8.14 12.02
C SER A 180 17.59 -7.59 10.62
N VAL A 181 18.35 -6.57 10.21
CA VAL A 181 18.31 -6.08 8.82
C VAL A 181 18.85 -7.17 7.87
N ASN A 182 19.87 -7.91 8.27
CA ASN A 182 20.44 -9.00 7.49
C ASN A 182 19.44 -10.15 7.21
N ASP A 183 18.36 -10.26 7.98
CA ASP A 183 17.36 -11.28 7.73
C ASP A 183 16.48 -10.97 6.52
N VAL A 184 16.29 -9.69 6.18
CA VAL A 184 15.41 -9.27 5.07
C VAL A 184 16.19 -8.82 3.82
N VAL A 185 17.46 -8.49 3.96
CA VAL A 185 18.29 -8.02 2.84
C VAL A 185 19.00 -9.20 2.17
N PRO A 186 18.90 -9.35 0.83
CA PRO A 186 19.64 -10.39 0.14
C PRO A 186 21.16 -10.25 0.29
N TYR A 187 21.88 -11.37 0.25
CA TYR A 187 23.32 -11.43 0.46
C TYR A 187 23.99 -12.51 -0.41
N GLN A 188 25.31 -12.46 -0.49
CA GLN A 188 26.16 -13.47 -1.14
C GLN A 188 27.24 -13.95 -0.18
N SER A 189 27.48 -15.26 -0.15
CA SER A 189 28.61 -15.86 0.57
C SER A 189 29.04 -17.13 -0.17
N PRO A 190 30.19 -17.15 -0.88
CA PRO A 190 31.14 -16.05 -1.09
C PRO A 190 30.61 -14.97 -2.06
N THR A 191 31.29 -13.82 -2.13
CA THR A 191 31.04 -12.76 -3.14
C THR A 191 31.04 -13.34 -4.55
N GLY A 192 30.09 -12.93 -5.40
CA GLY A 192 29.92 -13.47 -6.76
C GLY A 192 29.21 -14.82 -6.84
N GLY A 193 28.93 -15.46 -5.69
CA GLY A 193 28.12 -16.68 -5.62
C GLY A 193 26.62 -16.44 -5.87
N LEU A 194 25.81 -17.42 -5.52
CA LEU A 194 24.35 -17.27 -5.53
C LEU A 194 23.92 -16.25 -4.46
N ILE A 195 22.97 -15.40 -4.84
CA ILE A 195 22.26 -14.48 -3.96
C ILE A 195 21.22 -15.29 -3.18
N ASN A 196 21.22 -15.11 -1.87
CA ASN A 196 20.30 -15.73 -0.94
C ASN A 196 19.59 -14.63 -0.12
N VAL A 197 18.45 -14.96 0.48
CA VAL A 197 17.78 -14.11 1.46
C VAL A 197 17.17 -15.01 2.53
N ASN A 198 17.22 -14.61 3.80
CA ASN A 198 16.75 -15.47 4.90
C ASN A 198 15.22 -15.43 4.97
N LEU A 199 14.65 -14.24 5.21
CA LEU A 199 13.22 -14.02 5.15
C LEU A 199 12.80 -13.76 3.72
N TYR A 200 11.62 -14.25 3.35
CA TYR A 200 11.10 -14.14 1.98
C TYR A 200 11.98 -14.86 0.96
N ASN A 201 12.58 -15.98 1.36
CA ASN A 201 13.35 -16.81 0.45
C ASN A 201 12.46 -17.32 -0.70
N GLY A 202 12.86 -17.04 -1.95
CA GLY A 202 12.08 -17.36 -3.15
C GLY A 202 11.03 -16.31 -3.55
N ILE A 203 10.99 -15.14 -2.92
CA ILE A 203 9.99 -14.09 -3.23
C ILE A 203 10.02 -13.61 -4.68
N GLN A 204 11.19 -13.63 -5.32
CA GLN A 204 11.35 -13.28 -6.72
C GLN A 204 10.65 -14.27 -7.67
N ASP A 205 10.47 -15.52 -7.24
CA ASP A 205 9.90 -16.59 -8.06
C ASP A 205 8.40 -16.79 -7.80
N ASN A 206 7.88 -16.25 -6.69
CA ASN A 206 6.50 -16.51 -6.26
C ASN A 206 5.49 -15.39 -6.59
N TRP A 207 5.93 -14.31 -7.24
CA TRP A 207 5.09 -13.13 -7.47
C TRP A 207 3.84 -13.43 -8.32
N GLU A 208 3.95 -14.28 -9.33
CA GLU A 208 2.79 -14.69 -10.12
C GLU A 208 1.73 -15.39 -9.26
N ALA A 209 2.14 -16.38 -8.46
CA ALA A 209 1.23 -17.07 -7.54
C ALA A 209 0.66 -16.11 -6.49
N ARG A 210 1.46 -15.17 -5.97
CA ARG A 210 1.02 -14.15 -5.02
C ARG A 210 -0.02 -13.21 -5.62
N GLN A 211 0.12 -12.84 -6.90
CA GLN A 211 -0.87 -12.04 -7.62
C GLN A 211 -2.19 -12.77 -7.80
N THR A 212 -2.15 -14.07 -8.13
CA THR A 212 -3.35 -14.92 -8.18
C THR A 212 -4.06 -14.98 -6.83
N LEU A 213 -3.31 -15.21 -5.74
CA LEU A 213 -3.86 -15.25 -4.38
C LEU A 213 -4.41 -13.89 -3.92
N ASN A 214 -3.91 -12.79 -4.48
CA ASN A 214 -4.37 -11.43 -4.20
C ASN A 214 -5.41 -10.92 -5.21
N ASN A 215 -5.93 -11.79 -6.08
CA ASN A 215 -6.94 -11.47 -7.09
C ASN A 215 -6.54 -10.27 -7.97
N VAL A 216 -5.27 -10.20 -8.40
CA VAL A 216 -4.83 -9.17 -9.37
C VAL A 216 -5.37 -9.54 -10.76
N PRO A 217 -6.23 -8.72 -11.39
CA PRO A 217 -6.86 -9.11 -12.66
C PRO A 217 -5.87 -9.25 -13.82
N ILE A 218 -4.93 -8.32 -13.94
CA ILE A 218 -3.90 -8.32 -14.98
C ILE A 218 -2.53 -8.40 -14.29
N HIS A 219 -1.89 -9.57 -14.37
CA HIS A 219 -0.62 -9.80 -13.69
C HIS A 219 0.50 -8.90 -14.22
N ILE A 220 1.29 -8.36 -13.29
CA ILE A 220 2.49 -7.56 -13.48
C ILE A 220 3.69 -8.49 -13.44
N THR A 221 4.65 -8.31 -14.34
CA THR A 221 5.88 -9.11 -14.35
C THR A 221 6.69 -8.88 -13.05
N THR A 222 7.42 -9.89 -12.57
CA THR A 222 8.21 -9.74 -11.33
C THR A 222 9.26 -8.63 -11.46
N ALA A 223 9.91 -8.51 -12.61
CA ALA A 223 10.89 -7.45 -12.85
C ALA A 223 10.27 -6.05 -12.73
N GLU A 224 9.12 -5.81 -13.38
CA GLU A 224 8.39 -4.54 -13.30
C GLU A 224 7.92 -4.24 -11.88
N ALA A 225 7.38 -5.23 -11.19
CA ALA A 225 6.88 -5.08 -9.83
C ALA A 225 8.01 -4.74 -8.82
N ILE A 226 9.17 -5.41 -8.92
CA ILE A 226 10.35 -5.10 -8.09
C ILE A 226 10.90 -3.73 -8.45
N ASP A 227 11.00 -3.38 -9.74
CA ASP A 227 11.60 -2.12 -10.13
C ASP A 227 10.79 -0.90 -9.71
N SER A 228 9.49 -1.06 -9.60
CA SER A 228 8.51 0.00 -9.36
C SER A 228 8.07 0.16 -7.90
N VAL A 229 8.71 -0.52 -6.94
CA VAL A 229 8.31 -0.49 -5.51
C VAL A 229 8.21 0.90 -4.89
N ILE A 230 8.98 1.88 -5.38
CA ILE A 230 8.95 3.29 -4.94
C ILE A 230 8.31 4.24 -5.97
N SER A 231 7.75 3.71 -7.05
CA SER A 231 7.20 4.50 -8.14
C SER A 231 5.74 4.83 -7.88
N SER A 232 5.46 6.09 -7.54
CA SER A 232 4.09 6.60 -7.46
C SER A 232 3.39 6.49 -8.82
N THR A 233 4.10 6.85 -9.89
CA THR A 233 3.58 6.79 -11.26
C THR A 233 3.18 5.38 -11.68
N GLU A 234 3.96 4.36 -11.32
CA GLU A 234 3.60 2.98 -11.69
C GLU A 234 2.41 2.47 -10.86
N THR A 235 2.36 2.83 -9.58
CA THR A 235 1.18 2.52 -8.73
C THR A 235 -0.07 3.18 -9.32
N ASP A 236 0.01 4.46 -9.68
CA ASP A 236 -1.08 5.21 -10.32
C ASP A 236 -1.50 4.58 -11.66
N ARG A 237 -0.55 4.07 -12.45
CA ARG A 237 -0.79 3.40 -13.74
C ARG A 237 -1.68 2.17 -13.59
N GLN A 238 -1.73 1.54 -12.42
CA GLN A 238 -2.58 0.37 -12.19
C GLN A 238 -4.07 0.70 -12.27
N ALA A 239 -4.49 1.95 -12.07
CA ALA A 239 -5.86 2.35 -12.38
C ALA A 239 -6.18 2.18 -13.89
N ILE A 240 -5.21 2.45 -14.76
CA ILE A 240 -5.37 2.25 -16.20
C ILE A 240 -5.35 0.76 -16.53
N VAL A 241 -4.33 0.03 -16.06
CA VAL A 241 -4.12 -1.38 -16.44
C VAL A 241 -5.22 -2.29 -15.88
N GLN A 242 -5.55 -2.14 -14.60
CA GLN A 242 -6.41 -3.09 -13.88
C GLN A 242 -7.90 -2.78 -14.08
N TYR A 243 -8.24 -1.52 -14.41
CA TYR A 243 -9.63 -1.07 -14.52
C TYR A 243 -9.99 -0.51 -15.89
N PHE A 244 -9.32 0.55 -16.38
CA PHE A 244 -9.79 1.25 -17.59
C PHE A 244 -9.50 0.48 -18.89
N MET A 245 -8.36 -0.18 -18.97
CA MET A 245 -7.94 -0.98 -20.13
C MET A 245 -8.14 -2.49 -19.90
N ASN A 246 -8.89 -2.86 -18.87
CA ASN A 246 -9.25 -4.23 -18.57
C ASN A 246 -10.67 -4.52 -19.11
N PRO A 247 -10.84 -5.43 -20.09
CA PRO A 247 -12.15 -5.73 -20.67
C PRO A 247 -13.14 -6.35 -19.67
N ALA A 248 -12.67 -6.83 -18.52
CA ALA A 248 -13.52 -7.34 -17.44
C ALA A 248 -14.00 -6.26 -16.45
N SER A 249 -13.59 -5.00 -16.63
CA SER A 249 -13.94 -3.88 -15.74
C SER A 249 -14.78 -2.84 -16.48
N ASP A 250 -15.84 -2.39 -15.82
CA ASP A 250 -16.73 -1.30 -16.28
C ASP A 250 -16.46 0.03 -15.55
N LYS A 251 -15.42 0.08 -14.71
CA LYS A 251 -15.13 1.24 -13.87
C LYS A 251 -14.64 2.40 -14.74
N ARG A 252 -15.14 3.60 -14.45
CA ARG A 252 -14.73 4.85 -15.11
C ARG A 252 -14.15 5.88 -14.16
N ILE A 253 -14.29 5.67 -12.84
CA ILE A 253 -13.61 6.46 -11.82
C ILE A 253 -12.90 5.50 -10.89
N VAL A 254 -11.59 5.68 -10.70
CA VAL A 254 -10.78 4.88 -9.77
C VAL A 254 -10.08 5.83 -8.82
N VAL A 255 -10.20 5.56 -7.52
CA VAL A 255 -9.53 6.32 -6.47
C VAL A 255 -8.57 5.40 -5.72
N PHE A 256 -7.28 5.75 -5.73
CA PHE A 256 -6.27 5.10 -4.90
C PHE A 256 -5.78 6.00 -3.75
N GLY A 257 -5.00 5.40 -2.85
CA GLY A 257 -4.12 6.09 -1.92
C GLY A 257 -2.68 5.59 -2.12
N HIS A 258 -2.12 5.01 -1.06
CA HIS A 258 -0.80 4.34 -1.02
C HIS A 258 0.43 5.23 -1.25
N THR A 259 0.50 5.97 -2.35
CA THR A 259 1.68 6.74 -2.75
C THR A 259 1.88 8.01 -1.94
N HIS A 260 0.81 8.48 -1.27
CA HIS A 260 0.74 9.77 -0.57
C HIS A 260 0.94 10.98 -1.51
N GLU A 261 0.79 10.80 -2.82
CA GLU A 261 0.95 11.87 -3.81
C GLU A 261 -0.42 12.24 -4.40
N PRO A 262 -1.04 13.35 -3.93
CA PRO A 262 -2.35 13.77 -4.44
C PRO A 262 -2.26 14.09 -5.94
N LYS A 263 -3.10 13.44 -6.75
CA LYS A 263 -3.05 13.56 -8.20
C LYS A 263 -4.39 13.27 -8.84
N MET A 264 -4.63 13.84 -10.01
CA MET A 264 -5.76 13.49 -10.87
C MET A 264 -5.28 13.33 -12.32
N VAL A 265 -5.66 12.22 -12.95
CA VAL A 265 -5.29 11.89 -14.33
C VAL A 265 -6.52 11.44 -15.08
N THR A 266 -6.74 12.00 -16.26
CA THR A 266 -7.81 11.55 -17.17
C THR A 266 -7.23 10.67 -18.26
N SER A 267 -7.98 9.64 -18.65
CA SER A 267 -7.65 8.74 -19.76
C SER A 267 -8.94 8.26 -20.44
N GLU A 268 -8.84 7.26 -21.30
CA GLU A 268 -9.99 6.59 -21.93
C GLU A 268 -9.94 5.09 -21.63
N ASN A 269 -11.11 4.45 -21.63
CA ASN A 269 -11.20 2.99 -21.62
C ASN A 269 -11.17 2.41 -23.05
N LEU A 270 -11.31 1.09 -23.17
CA LEU A 270 -11.37 0.37 -24.46
C LEU A 270 -12.49 0.85 -25.40
N ASP A 271 -13.53 1.48 -24.86
CA ASP A 271 -14.67 2.03 -25.62
C ASP A 271 -14.53 3.53 -25.94
N HIS A 272 -13.32 4.10 -25.79
CA HIS A 272 -13.05 5.53 -25.94
C HIS A 272 -13.86 6.43 -25.00
N GLN A 273 -14.35 5.88 -23.89
CA GLN A 273 -15.08 6.64 -22.88
C GLN A 273 -14.09 7.24 -21.88
N LYS A 274 -14.25 8.54 -21.60
CA LYS A 274 -13.44 9.24 -20.60
C LYS A 274 -13.47 8.53 -19.25
N CYS A 275 -12.31 8.34 -18.65
CA CYS A 275 -12.09 7.78 -17.32
C CYS A 275 -11.26 8.75 -16.47
N ILE A 276 -11.45 8.71 -15.14
CA ILE A 276 -10.78 9.57 -14.18
C ILE A 276 -10.11 8.72 -13.11
N TYR A 277 -8.80 8.80 -13.02
CA TYR A 277 -8.04 8.35 -11.86
C TYR A 277 -7.82 9.53 -10.90
N ALA A 278 -7.96 9.29 -9.61
CA ALA A 278 -7.51 10.21 -8.57
C ALA A 278 -6.73 9.47 -7.48
N ASN A 279 -5.63 10.06 -7.02
CA ASN A 279 -4.97 9.66 -5.79
C ASN A 279 -5.40 10.62 -4.68
N SER A 280 -5.95 10.06 -3.60
CA SER A 280 -6.42 10.81 -2.44
C SER A 280 -5.31 11.44 -1.61
N GLY A 281 -4.04 11.14 -1.90
CA GLY A 281 -2.88 11.71 -1.24
C GLY A 281 -2.71 11.13 0.17
N THR A 282 -2.49 12.01 1.14
CA THR A 282 -2.24 11.62 2.54
C THR A 282 -2.97 12.53 3.52
N TRP A 283 -3.34 11.96 4.67
CA TRP A 283 -3.96 12.68 5.78
C TRP A 283 -3.00 12.77 6.97
N ILE A 284 -1.98 13.63 6.83
CA ILE A 284 -0.97 13.89 7.85
C ILE A 284 -0.82 15.39 8.10
N ASP A 285 -0.41 15.75 9.33
CA ASP A 285 -0.24 17.15 9.76
C ASP A 285 1.00 17.83 9.16
N HIS A 286 2.02 17.04 8.80
CA HIS A 286 3.28 17.55 8.28
C HIS A 286 3.76 16.70 7.11
N ASN A 287 3.79 17.32 5.92
CA ASN A 287 4.28 16.71 4.69
C ASN A 287 5.30 17.67 4.05
N PRO A 288 6.62 17.48 4.31
CA PRO A 288 7.65 18.39 3.79
C PRO A 288 7.51 18.61 2.27
N ASP A 289 7.49 19.89 1.87
CA ASP A 289 7.42 20.33 0.47
C ASP A 289 6.19 19.84 -0.33
N LYS A 290 5.14 19.38 0.36
CA LYS A 290 3.90 18.85 -0.22
C LYS A 290 2.67 19.34 0.56
N THR A 291 1.50 19.25 -0.05
CA THR A 291 0.24 19.55 0.64
C THR A 291 -0.08 18.50 1.71
N THR A 292 -0.82 18.91 2.73
CA THR A 292 -1.32 18.07 3.83
C THR A 292 -2.82 17.82 3.70
N MET A 293 -3.33 16.79 4.40
CA MET A 293 -4.76 16.46 4.51
C MET A 293 -5.51 16.50 3.18
N ASN A 294 -5.05 15.67 2.25
CA ASN A 294 -5.66 15.54 0.92
C ASN A 294 -6.90 14.65 0.95
N PHE A 295 -7.87 14.97 0.11
CA PHE A 295 -9.06 14.13 -0.06
C PHE A 295 -9.74 14.36 -1.42
N VAL A 296 -10.52 13.36 -1.84
CA VAL A 296 -11.31 13.42 -3.07
C VAL A 296 -12.79 13.52 -2.70
N VAL A 297 -13.50 14.43 -3.36
CA VAL A 297 -14.96 14.52 -3.33
C VAL A 297 -15.49 14.16 -4.71
N ILE A 298 -16.38 13.17 -4.75
CA ILE A 298 -17.11 12.79 -5.97
C ILE A 298 -18.56 13.21 -5.77
N THR A 299 -19.03 14.12 -6.63
CA THR A 299 -20.44 14.54 -6.65
C THR A 299 -21.10 13.92 -7.88
N PRO A 300 -22.01 12.96 -7.70
CA PRO A 300 -22.64 12.30 -8.83
C PRO A 300 -23.50 13.22 -9.69
N GLN A 301 -23.63 12.86 -10.97
CA GLN A 301 -24.58 13.52 -11.87
C GLN A 301 -26.02 13.36 -11.39
N SER A 302 -26.87 14.36 -11.68
CA SER A 302 -28.30 14.28 -11.44
C SER A 302 -29.04 13.71 -12.67
N PHE A 303 -30.37 13.68 -12.62
CA PHE A 303 -31.20 13.33 -13.78
C PHE A 303 -31.14 14.37 -14.92
N ASP A 304 -30.59 15.56 -14.67
CA ASP A 304 -30.42 16.59 -15.70
C ASP A 304 -29.39 16.12 -16.76
N VAL A 305 -29.75 16.25 -18.03
CA VAL A 305 -28.93 15.88 -19.20
C VAL A 305 -27.62 16.67 -19.30
N SER A 306 -27.56 17.86 -18.74
CA SER A 306 -26.37 18.71 -18.69
C SER A 306 -25.46 18.40 -17.50
N SER A 307 -25.97 17.69 -16.48
CA SER A 307 -25.20 17.37 -15.29
C SER A 307 -24.10 16.33 -15.57
N GLN A 308 -23.02 16.40 -14.81
CA GLN A 308 -21.89 15.47 -14.91
C GLN A 308 -21.50 15.02 -13.52
N THR A 309 -20.91 13.83 -13.42
CA THR A 309 -20.27 13.38 -12.21
C THR A 309 -18.97 14.16 -12.07
N LEU A 310 -18.88 14.98 -11.03
CA LEU A 310 -17.72 15.82 -10.72
C LEU A 310 -16.79 15.08 -9.79
N VAL A 311 -15.50 15.05 -10.12
CA VAL A 311 -14.43 14.55 -9.26
C VAL A 311 -13.52 15.72 -8.93
N LYS A 312 -13.34 15.98 -7.64
CA LYS A 312 -12.54 17.11 -7.15
C LYS A 312 -11.54 16.63 -6.12
N LEU A 313 -10.28 17.02 -6.30
CA LEU A 313 -9.20 16.76 -5.37
C LEU A 313 -8.93 18.02 -4.56
N TYR A 314 -8.84 17.87 -3.25
CA TYR A 314 -8.65 18.96 -2.29
C TYR A 314 -7.46 18.71 -1.38
N ASN A 315 -6.97 19.78 -0.76
CA ASN A 315 -6.19 19.74 0.47
C ASN A 315 -6.85 20.63 1.54
N PHE A 316 -6.58 20.32 2.80
CA PHE A 316 -7.00 21.13 3.94
C PHE A 316 -5.79 21.56 4.76
N GLU A 317 -5.54 22.86 4.83
CA GLU A 317 -4.40 23.42 5.56
C GLU A 317 -4.79 24.77 6.17
N ASN A 318 -4.40 25.02 7.41
CA ASN A 318 -4.68 26.28 8.12
C ASN A 318 -6.17 26.67 8.09
N GLU A 319 -7.05 25.68 8.29
CA GLU A 319 -8.52 25.82 8.24
C GLU A 319 -9.10 26.18 6.86
N VAL A 320 -8.30 26.10 5.79
CA VAL A 320 -8.71 26.40 4.42
C VAL A 320 -8.77 25.13 3.59
N VAL A 321 -9.93 24.87 2.99
CA VAL A 321 -10.10 23.85 1.95
C VAL A 321 -9.73 24.45 0.60
N THR A 322 -8.70 23.91 -0.04
CA THR A 322 -8.24 24.37 -1.37
C THR A 322 -8.47 23.29 -2.42
N LYS A 323 -9.12 23.66 -3.54
CA LYS A 323 -9.32 22.77 -4.69
C LYS A 323 -8.03 22.69 -5.50
N MET A 324 -7.45 21.50 -5.57
CA MET A 324 -6.19 21.25 -6.28
C MET A 324 -6.41 20.87 -7.74
N ALA A 325 -7.43 20.04 -7.99
CA ALA A 325 -7.78 19.58 -9.34
C ALA A 325 -9.27 19.25 -9.44
N GLU A 326 -9.80 19.31 -10.66
CA GLU A 326 -11.19 18.98 -10.96
C GLU A 326 -11.27 18.35 -12.35
N SER A 327 -12.10 17.32 -12.47
CA SER A 327 -12.51 16.75 -13.74
C SER A 327 -13.93 16.22 -13.63
N SER A 328 -14.50 15.87 -14.76
CA SER A 328 -15.88 15.42 -14.83
C SER A 328 -16.10 14.45 -15.98
N LEU A 329 -17.07 13.58 -15.82
CA LEU A 329 -17.56 12.71 -16.88
C LEU A 329 -19.07 12.52 -16.75
N ARG A 330 -19.70 12.11 -17.84
CA ARG A 330 -21.08 11.65 -17.83
C ARG A 330 -21.12 10.14 -18.05
N TYR A 331 -21.92 9.45 -17.23
CA TYR A 331 -22.22 8.03 -17.42
C TYR A 331 -23.25 7.81 -18.51
#